data_AF-A0A1H0T261-F1
#
_entry.id   AF-A0A1H0T261-F1
#
_cell.length_a   1.000
_cell.length_b   1.000
_cell.length_c   1.000
_cell.angle_alpha   90.00
_cell.angle_beta   90.00
_cell.angle_gamma   90.00
#
_symmetry.space_group_name_H-M   'P 1'
#
loop_
_entity.id
_entity.type
_entity.pdbx_description
1 polymer ?
#
loop_
_entity_poly.entity_id
_entity_poly.type
_entity_poly.pdbx_seq_one_letter_code
_entity_poly.pdbx_strand_id
1 'polypeptide(L)'
;MYRVFEALDELVTIVEEARGLPMTASCVVPRGDVLELLDDVRDALPGEMDDAQDVLDHRDEMVNEAKATAEKSIADAEAEASRLVHSARAEAQATVSGAQAEADRLVDEASARAEAILARAQADADRTVQNGQDQHDALVSRGHGEAERLVAAGRATYERAIADGRSEQARLVSQSEVVQAAHVESAKILDAAHGDVDRMRADCDSYVDAKLAGLEETLTKTLRTVGRGRTSLRSGAVADYRD
;
A
#
# COMPACT_ATOMS: atom_id res chain seq x y z
N MET A 1 -92.09 -60.27 16.38
CA MET A 1 -91.63 -60.64 17.74
C MET A 1 -92.75 -61.02 18.70
N TYR A 2 -93.86 -60.27 18.76
CA TYR A 2 -94.86 -60.44 19.84
C TYR A 2 -95.61 -61.79 19.84
N ARG A 3 -95.85 -62.41 18.68
CA ARG A 3 -96.73 -63.59 18.57
C ARG A 3 -96.13 -64.87 19.16
N VAL A 4 -94.81 -65.08 19.03
CA VAL A 4 -94.13 -66.24 19.62
C VAL A 4 -94.09 -66.13 21.14
N PHE A 5 -93.76 -64.95 21.67
CA PHE A 5 -93.75 -64.72 23.12
C PHE A 5 -95.16 -64.81 23.71
N GLU A 6 -96.17 -64.26 23.02
CA GLU A 6 -97.57 -64.35 23.44
C GLU A 6 -98.08 -65.81 23.46
N ALA A 7 -97.79 -66.61 22.44
CA ALA A 7 -98.17 -68.02 22.41
C ALA A 7 -97.41 -68.85 23.47
N LEU A 8 -96.15 -68.54 23.76
CA LEU A 8 -95.39 -69.17 24.85
C LEU A 8 -95.94 -68.80 26.23
N ASP A 9 -96.28 -67.52 26.46
CA ASP A 9 -96.86 -67.04 27.72
C ASP A 9 -98.26 -67.65 27.96
N GLU A 10 -99.07 -67.79 26.90
CA GLU A 10 -100.38 -68.46 26.97
C GLU A 10 -100.21 -69.97 27.25
N LEU A 11 -99.19 -70.61 26.68
CA LEU A 11 -98.88 -72.01 26.94
C LEU A 11 -98.40 -72.24 28.38
N VAL A 12 -97.59 -71.33 28.91
CA VAL A 12 -97.18 -71.31 30.32
C VAL A 12 -98.41 -71.17 31.21
N THR A 13 -99.30 -70.22 30.91
CA THR A 13 -100.54 -69.98 31.66
C THR A 13 -101.44 -71.23 31.70
N ILE A 14 -101.64 -71.89 30.57
CA ILE A 14 -102.43 -73.14 30.48
C ILE A 14 -101.83 -74.25 31.33
N VAL A 15 -100.49 -74.35 31.39
CA VAL A 15 -99.79 -75.37 32.20
C VAL A 15 -99.83 -75.04 33.68
N GLU A 16 -99.75 -73.76 34.06
CA GLU A 16 -99.84 -73.30 35.46
C GLU A 16 -101.24 -73.48 36.05
N GLU A 17 -102.30 -73.26 35.26
CA GLU A 17 -103.70 -73.43 35.67
C GLU A 17 -104.22 -74.88 35.53
N ALA A 18 -103.39 -75.78 34.99
CA ALA A 18 -103.77 -77.16 34.69
C ALA A 18 -104.13 -77.97 35.94
N ARG A 19 -105.18 -78.78 35.84
CA ARG A 19 -105.65 -79.61 36.96
C ARG A 19 -104.72 -80.80 37.21
N GLY A 20 -104.08 -80.85 38.38
CA GLY A 20 -103.21 -81.94 38.80
C GLY A 20 -103.94 -83.27 39.06
N LEU A 21 -103.27 -84.39 38.78
CA LEU A 21 -103.73 -85.74 39.15
C LEU A 21 -103.20 -86.14 40.54
N PRO A 22 -104.01 -86.82 41.38
CA PRO A 22 -103.61 -87.15 42.74
C PRO A 22 -102.46 -88.17 42.77
N MET A 23 -101.50 -87.93 43.67
CA MET A 23 -100.29 -88.76 43.87
C MET A 23 -99.35 -88.86 42.65
N THR A 24 -99.41 -87.91 41.70
CA THR A 24 -98.45 -87.81 40.58
C THR A 24 -98.03 -86.36 40.32
N ALA A 25 -96.93 -86.17 39.60
CA ALA A 25 -96.49 -84.86 39.12
C ALA A 25 -97.14 -84.47 37.77
N SER A 26 -98.26 -85.12 37.40
CA SER A 26 -98.89 -84.95 36.10
C SER A 26 -100.12 -84.05 36.20
N CYS A 27 -100.28 -83.14 35.24
CA CYS A 27 -101.45 -82.30 35.09
C CYS A 27 -102.23 -82.66 33.82
N VAL A 28 -103.53 -82.38 33.83
CA VAL A 28 -104.41 -82.52 32.67
C VAL A 28 -104.52 -81.16 31.99
N VAL A 29 -104.05 -81.10 30.75
CA VAL A 29 -104.13 -79.90 29.89
C VAL A 29 -105.09 -80.13 28.72
N PRO A 30 -105.77 -79.09 28.22
CA PRO A 30 -106.52 -79.15 26.97
C PRO A 30 -105.54 -79.39 25.81
N ARG A 31 -105.48 -80.65 25.35
CA ARG A 31 -104.52 -81.06 24.31
C ARG A 31 -104.65 -80.26 23.01
N GLY A 32 -105.87 -79.85 22.64
CA GLY A 32 -106.12 -79.06 21.42
C GLY A 32 -105.42 -77.69 21.50
N ASP A 33 -105.78 -76.92 22.52
CA ASP A 33 -105.27 -75.56 22.75
C ASP A 33 -103.74 -75.53 22.90
N VAL A 34 -103.13 -76.50 23.61
CA VAL A 34 -101.67 -76.60 23.73
C VAL A 34 -101.00 -76.91 22.39
N LEU A 35 -101.58 -77.79 21.58
CA LEU A 35 -101.03 -78.11 20.26
C LEU A 35 -101.17 -76.94 19.28
N GLU A 36 -102.26 -76.18 19.36
CA GLU A 36 -102.49 -74.97 18.55
C GLU A 36 -101.45 -73.89 18.89
N LEU A 37 -101.20 -73.64 20.17
CA LEU A 37 -100.16 -72.69 20.61
C LEU A 37 -98.74 -73.16 20.25
N LEU A 38 -98.44 -74.46 20.32
CA LEU A 38 -97.17 -75.01 19.85
C LEU A 38 -97.01 -74.90 18.34
N ASP A 39 -98.09 -75.08 17.57
CA ASP A 39 -98.09 -74.90 16.11
C ASP A 39 -97.89 -73.41 15.76
N ASP A 40 -98.53 -72.49 16.48
CA ASP A 40 -98.32 -71.04 16.32
C ASP A 40 -96.86 -70.62 16.63
N VAL A 41 -96.26 -71.18 17.70
CA VAL A 41 -94.83 -70.99 17.99
C VAL A 41 -93.96 -71.60 16.89
N ARG A 42 -94.26 -72.82 16.44
CA ARG A 42 -93.50 -73.52 15.41
C ARG A 42 -93.52 -72.77 14.07
N ASP A 43 -94.64 -72.15 13.73
CA ASP A 43 -94.82 -71.48 12.45
C ASP A 43 -94.26 -70.05 12.48
N ALA A 44 -94.30 -69.37 13.63
CA ALA A 44 -93.80 -68.01 13.77
C ALA A 44 -92.30 -67.91 14.15
N LEU A 45 -91.75 -68.85 14.92
CA LEU A 45 -90.36 -68.80 15.41
C LEU A 45 -89.28 -68.83 14.30
N PRO A 46 -89.43 -69.62 13.21
CA PRO A 46 -88.47 -69.58 12.11
C PRO A 46 -88.35 -68.20 11.47
N GLY A 47 -89.47 -67.48 11.30
CA GLY A 47 -89.47 -66.12 10.74
C GLY A 47 -88.76 -65.11 11.65
N GLU A 48 -88.97 -65.19 12.97
CA GLU A 48 -88.28 -64.33 13.93
C GLU A 48 -86.77 -64.61 14.01
N MET A 49 -86.36 -65.85 13.80
CA MET A 49 -84.94 -66.22 13.72
C MET A 49 -84.30 -65.74 12.42
N ASP A 50 -85.02 -65.79 11.30
CA ASP A 50 -84.58 -65.23 10.01
C ASP A 50 -84.41 -63.71 10.11
N ASP A 51 -85.40 -63.00 10.65
CA ASP A 51 -85.32 -61.55 10.89
C ASP A 51 -84.12 -61.17 11.80
N ALA A 52 -83.86 -61.97 12.84
CA ALA A 52 -82.71 -61.74 13.73
C ALA A 52 -81.37 -62.01 13.03
N GLN A 53 -81.32 -63.02 12.17
CA GLN A 53 -80.16 -63.35 11.35
C GLN A 53 -79.87 -62.22 10.36
N ASP A 54 -80.89 -61.70 9.68
CA ASP A 54 -80.79 -60.55 8.75
C ASP A 54 -80.22 -59.31 9.44
N VAL A 55 -80.66 -59.02 10.67
CA VAL A 55 -80.12 -57.89 11.44
C VAL A 55 -78.65 -58.10 11.81
N LEU A 56 -78.26 -59.32 12.18
CA LEU A 56 -76.86 -59.64 12.48
C LEU A 56 -75.97 -59.54 11.24
N ASP A 57 -76.43 -60.07 10.11
CA ASP A 57 -75.72 -60.02 8.83
C ASP A 57 -75.56 -58.56 8.37
N HIS A 58 -76.64 -57.76 8.45
CA HIS A 58 -76.58 -56.33 8.13
C HIS A 58 -75.61 -55.57 9.06
N ARG A 59 -75.60 -55.88 10.36
CA ARG A 59 -74.67 -55.30 11.32
C ARG A 59 -73.22 -55.67 10.99
N ASP A 60 -72.96 -56.91 10.58
CA ASP A 60 -71.64 -57.36 10.21
C ASP A 60 -71.16 -56.72 8.90
N GLU A 61 -72.03 -56.58 7.91
CA GLU A 61 -71.75 -55.79 6.70
C GLU A 61 -71.39 -54.34 7.03
N MET A 62 -72.22 -53.65 7.83
CA MET A 62 -71.96 -52.26 8.25
C MET A 62 -70.63 -52.12 8.99
N VAL A 63 -70.32 -53.05 9.91
CA VAL A 63 -69.06 -53.03 10.67
C VAL A 63 -67.87 -53.22 9.74
N ASN A 64 -67.97 -54.14 8.77
CA ASN A 64 -66.90 -54.39 7.81
C ASN A 64 -66.69 -53.21 6.86
N GLU A 65 -67.77 -52.60 6.36
CA GLU A 65 -67.71 -51.40 5.53
C GLU A 65 -67.09 -50.21 6.29
N ALA A 66 -67.51 -50.00 7.54
CA ALA A 66 -66.97 -48.94 8.40
C ALA A 66 -65.47 -49.15 8.66
N LYS A 67 -65.04 -50.40 8.94
CA LYS A 67 -63.62 -50.74 9.10
C LYS A 67 -62.82 -50.49 7.83
N ALA A 68 -63.31 -50.97 6.69
CA ALA A 68 -62.63 -50.76 5.40
C ALA A 68 -62.51 -49.26 5.06
N THR A 69 -63.55 -48.49 5.34
CA THR A 69 -63.55 -47.03 5.13
C THR A 69 -62.56 -46.33 6.07
N ALA A 70 -62.48 -46.74 7.33
CA ALA A 70 -61.54 -46.20 8.30
C ALA A 70 -60.09 -46.53 7.92
N GLU A 71 -59.80 -47.78 7.56
CA GLU A 71 -58.49 -48.22 7.09
C GLU A 71 -58.04 -47.45 5.85
N LYS A 72 -58.94 -47.27 4.87
CA LYS A 72 -58.67 -46.45 3.69
C LYS A 72 -58.38 -45.00 4.06
N SER A 73 -59.18 -44.42 4.95
CA SER A 73 -59.01 -43.02 5.38
C SER A 73 -57.67 -42.80 6.10
N ILE A 74 -57.24 -43.77 6.93
CA ILE A 74 -55.93 -43.74 7.58
C ILE A 74 -54.81 -43.85 6.54
N ALA A 75 -54.90 -44.80 5.61
CA ALA A 75 -53.90 -44.98 4.57
C ALA A 75 -53.75 -43.72 3.68
N ASP A 76 -54.87 -43.11 3.29
CA ASP A 76 -54.88 -41.87 2.51
C ASP A 76 -54.26 -40.70 3.30
N ALA A 77 -54.60 -40.56 4.59
CA ALA A 77 -54.03 -39.54 5.47
C ALA A 77 -52.53 -39.73 5.71
N GLU A 78 -52.06 -40.96 5.90
CA GLU A 78 -50.63 -41.29 6.06
C GLU A 78 -49.84 -40.99 4.77
N ALA A 79 -50.43 -41.30 3.61
CA ALA A 79 -49.83 -41.00 2.31
C ALA A 79 -49.78 -39.49 2.03
N GLU A 80 -50.81 -38.74 2.41
CA GLU A 80 -50.82 -37.28 2.32
C GLU A 80 -49.80 -36.64 3.28
N ALA A 81 -49.77 -37.07 4.54
CA ALA A 81 -48.81 -36.58 5.52
C ALA A 81 -47.36 -36.83 5.07
N SER A 82 -47.08 -38.01 4.54
CA SER A 82 -45.75 -38.36 4.01
C SER A 82 -45.34 -37.46 2.84
N ARG A 83 -46.27 -37.18 1.92
CA ARG A 83 -46.04 -36.26 0.79
C ARG A 83 -45.78 -34.82 1.27
N LEU A 84 -46.57 -34.33 2.23
CA LEU A 84 -46.43 -32.98 2.76
C LEU A 84 -45.08 -32.80 3.47
N VAL A 85 -44.70 -33.76 4.33
CA VAL A 85 -43.40 -33.73 5.02
C VAL A 85 -42.24 -33.78 4.02
N HIS A 86 -42.36 -34.57 2.95
CA HIS A 86 -41.34 -34.62 1.91
C HIS A 86 -41.20 -33.30 1.15
N SER A 87 -42.32 -32.69 0.73
CA SER A 87 -42.32 -31.38 0.06
C SER A 87 -41.72 -30.30 0.96
N ALA A 88 -42.19 -30.21 2.21
CA ALA A 88 -41.71 -29.23 3.17
C ALA A 88 -40.19 -29.36 3.43
N ARG A 89 -39.68 -30.60 3.51
CA ARG A 89 -38.23 -30.85 3.65
C ARG A 89 -37.47 -30.44 2.40
N ALA A 90 -37.99 -30.72 1.20
CA ALA A 90 -37.36 -30.32 -0.05
C ALA A 90 -37.29 -28.79 -0.20
N GLU A 91 -38.38 -28.09 0.13
CA GLU A 91 -38.45 -26.61 0.13
C GLU A 91 -37.52 -25.99 1.16
N ALA A 92 -37.46 -26.55 2.38
CA ALA A 92 -36.54 -26.10 3.41
C ALA A 92 -35.09 -26.29 2.97
N GLN A 93 -34.75 -27.44 2.39
CA GLN A 93 -33.40 -27.71 1.87
C GLN A 93 -33.03 -26.75 0.74
N ALA A 94 -33.95 -26.46 -0.18
CA ALA A 94 -33.74 -25.50 -1.25
C ALA A 94 -33.48 -24.10 -0.69
N THR A 95 -34.29 -23.67 0.29
CA THR A 95 -34.13 -22.36 0.95
C THR A 95 -32.77 -22.24 1.64
N VAL A 96 -32.36 -23.26 2.41
CA VAL A 96 -31.05 -23.26 3.08
C VAL A 96 -29.92 -23.22 2.06
N SER A 97 -29.99 -24.01 0.99
CA SER A 97 -28.96 -24.01 -0.05
C SER A 97 -28.87 -22.68 -0.79
N GLY A 98 -30.01 -22.03 -1.05
CA GLY A 98 -30.07 -20.70 -1.66
C GLY A 98 -29.45 -19.63 -0.75
N ALA A 99 -29.80 -19.65 0.54
CA ALA A 99 -29.24 -18.73 1.53
C ALA A 99 -27.73 -18.93 1.71
N GLN A 100 -27.24 -20.16 1.70
CA GLN A 100 -25.80 -20.47 1.73
C GLN A 100 -25.08 -19.90 0.50
N ALA A 101 -25.60 -20.16 -0.70
CA ALA A 101 -25.00 -19.64 -1.93
C ALA A 101 -25.05 -18.10 -2.04
N GLU A 102 -26.04 -17.45 -1.45
CA GLU A 102 -26.09 -16.00 -1.32
C GLU A 102 -25.07 -15.47 -0.31
N ALA A 103 -24.94 -16.12 0.85
CA ALA A 103 -23.95 -15.76 1.86
C ALA A 103 -22.52 -15.88 1.31
N ASP A 104 -22.21 -16.98 0.62
CA ASP A 104 -20.89 -17.19 0.01
C ASP A 104 -20.57 -16.08 -1.01
N ARG A 105 -21.53 -15.75 -1.89
CA ARG A 105 -21.36 -14.64 -2.85
C ARG A 105 -21.14 -13.29 -2.17
N LEU A 106 -21.84 -13.02 -1.07
CA LEU A 106 -21.69 -11.77 -0.33
C LEU A 106 -20.30 -11.68 0.33
N VAL A 107 -19.81 -12.79 0.89
CA VAL A 107 -18.46 -12.87 1.48
C VAL A 107 -17.38 -12.67 0.42
N ASP A 108 -17.53 -13.32 -0.74
CA ASP A 108 -16.59 -13.16 -1.86
C ASP A 108 -16.55 -11.71 -2.37
N GLU A 109 -17.72 -11.09 -2.55
CA GLU A 109 -17.81 -9.70 -2.99
C GLU A 109 -17.24 -8.74 -1.94
N ALA A 110 -17.54 -8.94 -0.66
CA ALA A 110 -16.99 -8.13 0.42
C ALA A 110 -15.46 -8.24 0.49
N SER A 111 -14.93 -9.46 0.32
CA SER A 111 -13.49 -9.72 0.31
C SER A 111 -12.80 -9.04 -0.87
N ALA A 112 -13.36 -9.17 -2.08
CA ALA A 112 -12.84 -8.50 -3.27
C ALA A 112 -12.86 -6.96 -3.14
N ARG A 113 -13.92 -6.40 -2.54
CA ARG A 113 -14.00 -4.96 -2.26
C ARG A 113 -12.95 -4.52 -1.24
N ALA A 114 -12.73 -5.31 -0.17
CA ALA A 114 -11.71 -5.01 0.83
C ALA A 114 -10.29 -5.02 0.22
N GLU A 115 -9.97 -6.03 -0.59
CA GLU A 115 -8.71 -6.11 -1.33
C GLU A 115 -8.50 -4.90 -2.25
N ALA A 116 -9.53 -4.48 -2.98
CA ALA A 116 -9.46 -3.30 -3.85
C ALA A 116 -9.20 -2.00 -3.06
N ILE A 117 -9.83 -1.84 -1.88
CA ILE A 117 -9.60 -0.69 -1.00
C ILE A 117 -8.15 -0.69 -0.50
N LEU A 118 -7.64 -1.83 -0.04
CA LEU A 118 -6.27 -1.97 0.45
C LEU A 118 -5.25 -1.70 -0.66
N ALA A 119 -5.46 -2.24 -1.86
CA ALA A 119 -4.59 -1.99 -3.01
C ALA A 119 -4.56 -0.50 -3.39
N ARG A 120 -5.71 0.17 -3.37
CA ARG A 120 -5.78 1.62 -3.60
C ARG A 120 -5.08 2.42 -2.51
N ALA A 121 -5.32 2.08 -1.25
CA ALA A 121 -4.68 2.76 -0.12
C ALA A 121 -3.16 2.62 -0.17
N GLN A 122 -2.65 1.43 -0.53
CA GLN A 122 -1.22 1.20 -0.72
C GLN A 122 -0.67 2.04 -1.87
N ALA A 123 -1.34 2.07 -3.03
CA ALA A 123 -0.91 2.88 -4.16
C ALA A 123 -0.92 4.39 -3.88
N ASP A 124 -1.88 4.87 -3.08
CA ASP A 124 -1.94 6.27 -2.65
C ASP A 124 -0.84 6.60 -1.62
N ALA A 125 -0.53 5.66 -0.71
CA ALA A 125 0.58 5.79 0.24
C ALA A 125 1.93 5.85 -0.49
N ASP A 126 2.19 4.93 -1.41
CA ASP A 126 3.42 4.87 -2.19
C ASP A 126 3.64 6.16 -2.99
N ARG A 127 2.57 6.68 -3.62
CA ARG A 127 2.60 7.96 -4.33
C ARG A 127 2.91 9.14 -3.41
N THR A 128 2.35 9.14 -2.20
CA THR A 128 2.60 10.20 -1.21
C THR A 128 4.05 10.18 -0.73
N VAL A 129 4.59 8.99 -0.48
CA VAL A 129 6.01 8.81 -0.12
C VAL A 129 6.91 9.28 -1.26
N GLN A 130 6.64 8.87 -2.50
CA GLN A 130 7.42 9.29 -3.66
C GLN A 130 7.40 10.80 -3.85
N ASN A 131 6.22 11.42 -3.79
CA ASN A 131 6.09 12.88 -3.87
C ASN A 131 6.88 13.59 -2.76
N GLY A 132 6.88 13.03 -1.54
CA GLY A 132 7.65 13.54 -0.42
C GLY A 132 9.16 13.45 -0.66
N GLN A 133 9.64 12.33 -1.19
CA GLN A 133 11.04 12.12 -1.55
C GLN A 133 11.49 13.08 -2.65
N ASP A 134 10.70 13.23 -3.72
CA ASP A 134 11.01 14.15 -4.82
C ASP A 134 11.11 15.61 -4.33
N GLN A 135 10.19 16.02 -3.46
CA GLN A 135 10.21 17.36 -2.86
C GLN A 135 11.41 17.56 -1.94
N HIS A 136 11.74 16.55 -1.12
CA HIS A 136 12.90 16.56 -0.25
C HIS A 136 14.18 16.74 -1.08
N ASP A 137 14.36 15.94 -2.13
CA ASP A 137 15.57 15.97 -2.96
C ASP A 137 15.70 17.30 -3.70
N ALA A 138 14.59 17.83 -4.21
CA ALA A 138 14.55 19.16 -4.82
C ALA A 138 14.93 20.27 -3.82
N LEU A 139 14.44 20.20 -2.58
CA LEU A 139 14.75 21.17 -1.53
C LEU A 139 16.22 21.09 -1.12
N VAL A 140 16.75 19.88 -0.91
CA VAL A 140 18.15 19.64 -0.56
C VAL A 140 19.07 20.12 -1.68
N SER A 141 18.76 19.81 -2.95
CA SER A 141 19.53 20.26 -4.11
C SER A 141 19.55 21.79 -4.21
N ARG A 142 18.39 22.44 -4.03
CA ARG A 142 18.29 23.90 -4.00
C ARG A 142 19.12 24.50 -2.86
N GLY A 143 19.01 23.95 -1.66
CA GLY A 143 19.76 24.40 -0.49
C GLY A 143 21.27 24.30 -0.68
N HIS A 144 21.76 23.19 -1.24
CA HIS A 144 23.17 23.04 -1.59
C HIS A 144 23.62 24.07 -2.63
N GLY A 145 22.86 24.26 -3.71
CA GLY A 145 23.21 25.24 -4.74
C GLY A 145 23.19 26.68 -4.22
N GLU A 146 22.29 27.02 -3.31
CA GLU A 146 22.26 28.33 -2.66
C GLU A 146 23.44 28.53 -1.70
N ALA A 147 23.75 27.52 -0.88
CA ALA A 147 24.90 27.55 0.02
C ALA A 147 26.23 27.72 -0.75
N GLU A 148 26.42 26.97 -1.84
CA GLU A 148 27.59 27.09 -2.72
C GLU A 148 27.70 28.51 -3.31
N ARG A 149 26.58 29.09 -3.77
CA ARG A 149 26.55 30.47 -4.28
C ARG A 149 26.92 31.48 -3.21
N LEU A 150 26.40 31.34 -1.98
CA LEU A 150 26.72 32.23 -0.87
C LEU A 150 28.20 32.15 -0.49
N VAL A 151 28.76 30.94 -0.42
CA VAL A 151 30.20 30.73 -0.17
C VAL A 151 31.04 31.37 -1.28
N ALA A 152 30.69 31.15 -2.55
CA ALA A 152 31.39 31.73 -3.68
C ALA A 152 31.33 33.27 -3.68
N ALA A 153 30.15 33.85 -3.44
CA ALA A 153 29.95 35.29 -3.34
C ALA A 153 30.71 35.90 -2.16
N GLY A 154 30.67 35.23 -0.99
CA GLY A 154 31.42 35.62 0.20
C GLY A 154 32.93 35.61 -0.05
N ARG A 155 33.44 34.55 -0.68
CA ARG A 155 34.86 34.44 -1.07
C ARG A 155 35.26 35.54 -2.05
N ALA A 156 34.48 35.79 -3.09
CA ALA A 156 34.77 36.86 -4.06
C ALA A 156 34.80 38.25 -3.40
N THR A 157 33.88 38.50 -2.47
CA THR A 157 33.84 39.76 -1.70
C THR A 157 35.06 39.89 -0.79
N TYR A 158 35.44 38.80 -0.12
CA TYR A 158 36.63 38.75 0.73
C TYR A 158 37.92 38.98 -0.06
N GLU A 159 38.08 38.31 -1.20
CA GLU A 159 39.23 38.48 -2.10
C GLU A 159 39.33 39.93 -2.59
N ARG A 160 38.21 40.56 -2.94
CA ARG A 160 38.16 41.99 -3.30
C ARG A 160 38.59 42.89 -2.15
N ALA A 161 38.08 42.66 -0.93
CA ALA A 161 38.46 43.44 0.24
C ALA A 161 39.95 43.33 0.57
N ILE A 162 40.55 42.14 0.40
CA ILE A 162 42.01 41.97 0.53
C ILE A 162 42.75 42.77 -0.54
N ALA A 163 42.31 42.71 -1.80
CA ALA A 163 42.96 43.43 -2.89
C ALA A 163 42.93 44.95 -2.65
N ASP A 164 41.77 45.49 -2.29
CA ASP A 164 41.58 46.90 -1.96
C ASP A 164 42.44 47.30 -0.76
N GLY A 165 42.45 46.49 0.30
CA GLY A 165 43.29 46.71 1.48
C GLY A 165 44.79 46.71 1.19
N ARG A 166 45.27 45.80 0.32
CA ARG A 166 46.68 45.77 -0.13
C ARG A 166 47.03 47.00 -0.96
N SER A 167 46.13 47.42 -1.86
CA SER A 167 46.33 48.63 -2.66
C SER A 167 46.43 49.87 -1.77
N GLU A 168 45.54 49.99 -0.79
CA GLU A 168 45.54 51.10 0.16
C GLU A 168 46.76 51.07 1.09
N GLN A 169 47.15 49.89 1.58
CA GLN A 169 48.38 49.73 2.34
C GLN A 169 49.61 50.20 1.54
N ALA A 170 49.72 49.79 0.27
CA ALA A 170 50.82 50.22 -0.61
C ALA A 170 50.82 51.74 -0.81
N ARG A 171 49.64 52.35 -0.95
CA ARG A 171 49.47 53.81 -1.04
C ARG A 171 49.93 54.53 0.24
N LEU A 172 49.54 54.03 1.42
CA LEU A 172 49.93 54.62 2.70
C LEU A 172 51.44 54.46 2.97
N VAL A 173 52.02 53.31 2.63
CA VAL A 173 53.46 53.07 2.77
C VAL A 173 54.25 54.01 1.85
N SER A 174 53.85 54.17 0.59
CA SER A 174 54.54 55.09 -0.33
C SER A 174 54.45 56.56 0.10
N GLN A 175 53.37 56.93 0.78
CA GLN A 175 53.20 58.28 1.34
C GLN A 175 53.92 58.50 2.68
N SER A 176 54.51 57.47 3.28
CA SER A 176 55.25 57.62 4.53
C SER A 176 56.52 58.47 4.32
N GLU A 177 56.78 59.40 5.24
CA GLU A 177 57.98 60.25 5.22
C GLU A 177 59.26 59.42 5.15
N VAL A 178 59.30 58.25 5.77
CA VAL A 178 60.47 57.35 5.72
C VAL A 178 60.73 56.82 4.30
N VAL A 179 59.67 56.46 3.56
CA VAL A 179 59.80 55.95 2.18
C VAL A 179 60.15 57.09 1.22
N GLN A 180 59.54 58.26 1.39
CA GLN A 180 59.89 59.45 0.61
C GLN A 180 61.34 59.89 0.87
N ALA A 181 61.77 59.93 2.14
CA ALA A 181 63.16 60.22 2.50
C ALA A 181 64.12 59.18 1.93
N ALA A 182 63.78 57.88 1.97
CA ALA A 182 64.58 56.82 1.36
C ALA A 182 64.70 56.96 -0.17
N HIS A 183 63.62 57.37 -0.86
CA HIS A 183 63.66 57.66 -2.31
C HIS A 183 64.54 58.86 -2.64
N VAL A 184 64.40 59.95 -1.88
CA VAL A 184 65.24 61.15 -2.04
C VAL A 184 66.70 60.81 -1.80
N GLU A 185 67.00 60.05 -0.75
CA GLU A 185 68.39 59.64 -0.45
C GLU A 185 68.95 58.69 -1.52
N SER A 186 68.15 57.75 -2.00
CA SER A 186 68.54 56.87 -3.12
C SER A 186 68.84 57.67 -4.40
N ALA A 187 68.03 58.69 -4.70
CA ALA A 187 68.26 59.58 -5.84
C ALA A 187 69.58 60.37 -5.67
N LYS A 188 69.85 60.92 -4.47
CA LYS A 188 71.14 61.58 -4.20
C LYS A 188 72.33 60.64 -4.37
N ILE A 189 72.22 59.39 -3.92
CA ILE A 189 73.28 58.39 -4.08
C ILE A 189 73.52 58.11 -5.57
N LEU A 190 72.45 57.97 -6.36
CA LEU A 190 72.55 57.77 -7.82
C LEU A 190 73.18 58.99 -8.52
N ASP A 191 72.76 60.20 -8.16
CA ASP A 191 73.31 61.43 -8.72
C ASP A 191 74.79 61.61 -8.35
N ALA A 192 75.16 61.33 -7.10
CA ALA A 192 76.54 61.33 -6.66
C ALA A 192 77.38 60.29 -7.42
N ALA A 193 76.85 59.07 -7.58
CA ALA A 193 77.52 58.02 -8.35
C ALA A 193 77.69 58.40 -9.82
N HIS A 194 76.69 59.01 -10.46
CA HIS A 194 76.81 59.52 -11.82
C HIS A 194 77.83 60.66 -11.91
N GLY A 195 77.82 61.61 -10.97
CA GLY A 195 78.79 62.69 -10.93
C GLY A 195 80.22 62.20 -10.72
N ASP A 196 80.42 61.18 -9.90
CA ASP A 196 81.73 60.55 -9.72
C ASP A 196 82.17 59.78 -10.98
N VAL A 197 81.24 59.12 -11.69
CA VAL A 197 81.53 58.49 -13.00
C VAL A 197 81.95 59.53 -14.03
N ASP A 198 81.27 60.68 -14.11
CA ASP A 198 81.60 61.73 -15.06
C ASP A 198 82.93 62.41 -14.70
N ARG A 199 83.20 62.63 -13.41
CA ARG A 199 84.52 63.11 -12.96
C ARG A 199 85.62 62.13 -13.31
N MET A 200 85.40 60.84 -13.07
CA MET A 200 86.37 59.80 -13.41
C MET A 200 86.65 59.74 -14.92
N ARG A 201 85.64 60.01 -15.76
CA ARG A 201 85.83 60.17 -17.21
C ARG A 201 86.65 61.41 -17.56
N ALA A 202 86.31 62.57 -17.00
CA ALA A 202 87.03 63.81 -17.27
C ALA A 202 88.49 63.77 -16.79
N ASP A 203 88.74 63.14 -15.65
CA ASP A 203 90.09 62.90 -15.12
C ASP A 203 90.86 61.94 -16.04
N CYS A 204 90.23 60.88 -16.54
CA CYS A 204 90.82 60.01 -17.57
C CYS A 204 91.15 60.78 -18.85
N ASP A 205 90.24 61.61 -19.35
CA ASP A 205 90.43 62.40 -20.58
C ASP A 205 91.58 63.41 -20.42
N SER A 206 91.61 64.14 -19.30
CA SER A 206 92.68 65.10 -18.98
C SER A 206 94.03 64.40 -18.82
N TYR A 207 94.04 63.22 -18.19
CA TYR A 207 95.24 62.39 -18.08
C TYR A 207 95.75 61.96 -19.46
N VAL A 208 94.85 61.51 -20.35
CA VAL A 208 95.19 61.12 -21.72
C VAL A 208 95.73 62.32 -22.52
N ASP A 209 95.08 63.48 -22.44
CA ASP A 209 95.51 64.71 -23.13
C ASP A 209 96.89 65.15 -22.64
N ALA A 210 97.14 65.19 -21.33
CA ALA A 210 98.45 65.53 -20.78
C ALA A 210 99.55 64.56 -21.23
N LYS A 211 99.24 63.26 -21.35
CA LYS A 211 100.18 62.26 -21.90
C LYS A 211 100.42 62.47 -23.39
N LEU A 212 99.41 62.83 -24.16
CA LEU A 212 99.54 63.14 -25.59
C LEU A 212 100.33 64.44 -25.83
N ALA A 213 100.10 65.49 -25.05
CA ALA A 213 100.86 66.73 -25.11
C ALA A 213 102.34 66.52 -24.75
N GLY A 214 102.63 65.73 -23.72
CA GLY A 214 104.00 65.34 -23.38
C GLY A 214 104.68 64.54 -24.50
N LEU A 215 103.93 63.67 -25.19
CA LEU A 215 104.41 62.95 -26.36
C LEU A 215 104.68 63.90 -27.54
N GLU A 216 103.79 64.86 -27.79
CA GLU A 216 103.95 65.89 -28.83
C GLU A 216 105.20 66.75 -28.60
N GLU A 217 105.44 67.20 -27.37
CA GLU A 217 106.63 67.97 -27.02
C GLU A 217 107.90 67.15 -27.27
N THR A 218 107.89 65.87 -26.89
CA THR A 218 108.99 64.94 -27.10
C THR A 218 109.26 64.73 -28.60
N LEU A 219 108.22 64.53 -29.41
CA LEU A 219 108.33 64.40 -30.86
C LEU A 219 108.82 65.70 -31.51
N THR A 220 108.36 66.86 -31.04
CA THR A 220 108.78 68.18 -31.52
C THR A 220 110.26 68.44 -31.22
N LYS A 221 110.72 68.12 -30.00
CA LYS A 221 112.15 68.17 -29.64
C LYS A 221 112.96 67.24 -30.55
N THR A 222 112.47 66.02 -30.78
CA THR A 222 113.11 65.05 -31.68
C THR A 222 113.20 65.57 -33.11
N LEU A 223 112.11 66.14 -33.66
CA LEU A 223 112.08 66.76 -34.99
C LEU A 223 113.01 67.96 -35.11
N ARG A 224 113.12 68.82 -34.09
CA ARG A 224 114.11 69.92 -34.08
C ARG A 224 115.55 69.40 -34.05
N THR A 225 115.81 68.31 -33.35
CA THR A 225 117.14 67.67 -33.33
C THR A 225 117.47 67.08 -34.70
N VAL A 226 116.52 66.39 -35.35
CA VAL A 226 116.67 65.90 -36.73
C VAL A 226 116.82 67.05 -37.73
N GLY A 227 116.07 68.15 -37.55
CA GLY A 227 116.17 69.36 -38.36
C GLY A 227 117.54 70.02 -38.27
N ARG A 228 118.09 70.16 -37.05
CA ARG A 228 119.47 70.64 -36.83
C ARG A 228 120.50 69.72 -37.50
N GLY A 229 120.34 68.40 -37.37
CA GLY A 229 121.19 67.42 -38.09
C GLY A 229 121.12 67.57 -39.62
N ARG A 230 119.93 67.81 -40.17
CA ARG A 230 119.75 68.02 -41.62
C ARG A 230 120.34 69.33 -42.13
N THR A 231 120.21 70.43 -41.38
CA THR A 231 120.81 71.71 -41.75
C THR A 231 122.33 71.63 -41.71
N SER A 232 122.90 70.93 -40.71
CA SER A 232 124.34 70.71 -40.59
C SER A 232 124.92 69.85 -41.72
N LEU A 233 124.12 68.98 -42.36
CA LEU A 233 124.52 68.23 -43.57
C LEU A 233 124.41 69.04 -44.88
N ARG A 234 123.66 70.16 -44.89
CA ARG A 234 123.40 70.99 -46.09
C ARG A 234 124.30 72.23 -46.21
N SER A 235 124.81 72.74 -45.10
CA SER A 235 125.85 73.78 -45.08
C SER A 235 127.13 73.14 -44.56
N GLY A 236 128.14 72.94 -45.42
CA GLY A 236 129.42 72.32 -45.07
C GLY A 236 130.25 73.13 -44.07
N ALA A 237 129.78 73.21 -42.82
CA ALA A 237 130.48 73.74 -41.66
C ALA A 237 130.00 72.96 -40.42
N VAL A 238 130.95 72.31 -39.76
CA VAL A 238 130.77 71.57 -38.51
C VAL A 238 130.31 72.53 -37.42
N ALA A 239 129.19 72.22 -36.74
CA ALA A 239 128.78 72.90 -35.52
C ALA A 239 128.74 71.90 -34.36
N ASP A 240 129.77 72.02 -33.54
CA ASP A 240 129.91 71.55 -32.17
C ASP A 240 128.66 71.89 -31.33
N TYR A 241 128.20 70.93 -30.53
CA TYR A 241 127.25 71.15 -29.44
C TYR A 241 127.78 70.41 -28.21
N ARG A 242 128.45 71.17 -27.35
CA ARG A 242 128.63 70.90 -25.93
C ARG A 242 127.36 71.29 -25.16
N ASP A 243 127.06 70.42 -24.19
CA ASP A 243 126.06 70.44 -23.10
C ASP A 243 124.58 70.66 -23.45
#